data_AF-A8V1M9-F1
#
_entry.id   AF-A8V1M9-F1
#
_cell.length_a   1.000
_cell.length_b   1.000
_cell.length_c   1.000
_cell.angle_alpha   90.00
_cell.angle_beta   90.00
_cell.angle_gamma   90.00
#
_symmetry.space_group_name_H-M   'P 1'
#
loop_
_entity.id
_entity.type
_entity.pdbx_description
1 polymer ?
#
loop_
_entity_poly.entity_id
_entity_poly.type
_entity_poly.pdbx_seq_one_letter_code
_entity_poly.pdbx_strand_id
1 'polypeptide(L)' 'MKGVFITFEGIEGAGKSTQAKKLYEYLISKGKNAVLTREPGGTKTGKKIRE' A
#
# COMPACT_ATOMS: atom_id res chain seq x y z
N MET A 1 -0.62 21.68 2.17
CA MET A 1 -1.70 20.79 2.65
C MET A 1 -1.08 19.56 3.30
N LYS A 2 -1.68 19.01 4.36
CA LYS A 2 -1.23 17.72 4.95
C LYS A 2 -1.85 16.56 4.16
N GLY A 3 -1.05 15.55 3.83
CA GLY A 3 -1.52 14.29 3.25
C GLY A 3 -2.10 13.35 4.32
N VAL A 4 -2.62 12.20 3.89
CA VAL A 4 -3.10 11.12 4.76
C VAL A 4 -2.23 9.89 4.55
N PHE A 5 -1.82 9.23 5.63
CA PHE A 5 -1.10 7.97 5.61
C PHE A 5 -2.00 6.85 6.17
N ILE A 6 -2.18 5.79 5.39
CA ILE A 6 -3.13 4.69 5.67
C ILE A 6 -2.34 3.37 5.69
N THR A 7 -2.51 2.58 6.74
CA THR A 7 -1.95 1.22 6.86
C THR A 7 -3.06 0.17 6.82
N PHE A 8 -2.72 -1.03 6.36
CA PHE A 8 -3.62 -2.20 6.35
C PHE A 8 -2.97 -3.32 7.16
N GLU A 9 -3.53 -3.63 8.32
CA GLU A 9 -3.03 -4.63 9.26
C GLU A 9 -3.96 -5.85 9.35
N GLY A 10 -3.42 -6.99 9.81
CA GLY A 10 -4.17 -8.24 9.96
C GLY A 10 -3.33 -9.50 9.73
N ILE A 11 -3.91 -10.66 10.01
CA ILE A 11 -3.25 -11.98 9.86
C ILE A 11 -2.93 -12.34 8.41
N GLU A 12 -2.12 -13.37 8.21
CA GLU A 12 -1.89 -13.95 6.87
C GLU A 12 -3.21 -14.38 6.23
N GLY A 13 -3.36 -14.15 4.93
CA GLY A 13 -4.61 -14.41 4.22
C GLY A 13 -5.75 -13.41 4.46
N ALA A 14 -5.63 -12.44 5.37
CA ALA A 14 -6.69 -11.47 5.67
C ALA A 14 -7.05 -10.48 4.53
N GLY A 15 -6.40 -10.58 3.37
CA GLY A 15 -6.70 -9.74 2.20
C GLY A 15 -6.11 -8.33 2.22
N LYS A 16 -5.16 -8.03 3.11
CA LYS A 16 -4.49 -6.72 3.23
C LYS A 16 -4.03 -6.15 1.89
N SER A 17 -3.24 -6.93 1.13
CA SER A 17 -2.72 -6.52 -0.19
C SER A 17 -3.84 -6.25 -1.21
N THR A 18 -4.91 -7.05 -1.16
CA THR A 18 -6.07 -6.88 -2.05
C THR A 18 -6.80 -5.59 -1.74
N GLN A 19 -7.04 -5.29 -0.46
CA GLN A 19 -7.76 -4.09 -0.06
C GLN A 19 -6.92 -2.83 -0.26
N ALA A 20 -5.61 -2.87 0.01
CA ALA A 20 -4.70 -1.77 -0.28
C ALA A 20 -4.69 -1.41 -1.77
N LYS A 21 -4.66 -2.41 -2.66
CA LYS A 21 -4.73 -2.20 -4.12
C LYS A 21 -6.08 -1.61 -4.56
N LYS A 22 -7.20 -2.13 -4.03
CA LYS A 22 -8.54 -1.60 -4.34
C LYS A 22 -8.71 -0.15 -3.91
N LEU A 23 -8.24 0.21 -2.71
CA LEU A 23 -8.29 1.59 -2.24
C LEU A 23 -7.44 2.51 -3.12
N TYR A 24 -6.23 2.08 -3.49
CA TYR A 24 -5.38 2.83 -4.41
C TYR A 24 -6.10 3.08 -5.75
N GLU A 25 -6.63 2.04 -6.40
CA GLU A 25 -7.36 2.17 -7.68
C GLU A 25 -8.57 3.10 -7.57
N TYR A 26 -9.33 3.00 -6.48
CA TYR A 26 -10.45 3.90 -6.20
C TYR A 26 -10.01 5.36 -6.06
N LEU A 27 -8.91 5.63 -5.34
CA LEU A 27 -8.41 6.99 -5.17
C LEU A 27 -7.93 7.59 -6.50
N ILE A 28 -7.21 6.81 -7.30
CA ILE A 28 -6.80 7.21 -8.65
C ILE A 28 -8.04 7.48 -9.53
N SER A 29 -9.06 6.62 -9.49
CA SER A 29 -10.30 6.81 -10.27
C SER A 29 -11.11 8.04 -9.82
N LYS A 30 -10.83 8.59 -8.64
CA LYS A 30 -11.41 9.85 -8.14
C LYS A 30 -10.50 11.07 -8.38
N GLY A 31 -9.44 10.92 -9.18
CA GLY A 31 -8.50 11.98 -9.49
C GLY A 31 -7.64 12.40 -8.29
N LYS A 32 -7.48 11.54 -7.27
CA LYS A 32 -6.64 11.81 -6.12
C LYS A 32 -5.22 11.30 -6.38
N ASN A 33 -4.22 12.07 -5.93
CA ASN A 33 -2.84 11.60 -5.90
C ASN A 33 -2.67 10.62 -4.73
N ALA A 34 -2.21 9.41 -5.01
CA ALA A 34 -2.01 8.35 -4.02
C ALA A 34 -0.73 7.56 -4.35
N VAL A 35 -0.05 7.05 -3.32
CA VAL A 35 1.11 6.17 -3.44
C VAL A 35 0.81 4.88 -2.71
N LEU A 36 0.95 3.75 -3.41
CA LEU A 36 0.83 2.41 -2.82
C LEU A 36 2.23 1.88 -2.46
N THR A 37 2.43 1.51 -1.20
CA THR A 37 3.66 0.90 -0.69
C THR A 37 3.34 -0.29 0.21
N ARG A 38 4.36 -1.09 0.56
CA ARG A 38 4.24 -2.24 1.47
C ARG A 38 5.52 -2.45 2.28
N GLU A 39 5.40 -3.11 3.42
CA GLU A 39 6.55 -3.54 4.21
C GLU A 39 6.50 -5.05 4.52
N PRO A 40 7.65 -5.74 4.60
CA PRO A 40 8.95 -5.28 4.09
C PRO A 40 8.95 -5.21 2.54
N GLY A 41 9.75 -4.29 1.98
CA GLY A 41 9.96 -4.25 0.53
C GLY A 41 9.48 -3.01 -0.23
N GLY A 42 9.12 -1.93 0.46
CA GLY A 42 8.70 -0.67 -0.15
C GLY A 42 9.81 0.12 -0.86
N THR A 43 11.08 -0.28 -0.69
CA THR A 43 12.25 0.32 -1.34
C THR A 43 13.05 -0.72 -2.12
N LYS A 44 13.90 -0.28 -3.08
CA LYS A 44 14.79 -1.20 -3.83
C LYS A 44 15.64 -2.07 -2.89
N THR A 45 16.18 -1.48 -1.83
CA THR A 45 16.94 -2.17 -0.79
C THR A 45 16.05 -3.09 0.04
N GLY A 46 14.88 -2.62 0.47
CA GLY A 46 13.93 -3.43 1.23
C GLY A 46 13.44 -4.65 0.45
N LYS A 47 13.36 -4.58 -0.88
CA LYS A 47 13.00 -5.73 -1.73
C LYS A 47 14.08 -6.82 -1.66
N LYS A 48 15.37 -6.42 -1.66
CA LYS A 48 16.51 -7.35 -1.57
C LYS A 48 16.66 -8.01 -0.20
N ILE A 49 16.20 -7.39 0.88
CA ILE A 49 16.23 -7.98 2.24
C ILE A 49 15.17 -9.09 2.39
N ARG A 50 14.14 -9.08 1.54
CA ARG A 50 13.02 -10.02 1.60
C ARG A 50 13.28 -11.33 0.83
N GLU A 51 14.02 -11.25 -0.27
CA GLU A 51 14.43 -12.42 -1.07
C GLU A 51 15.54 -13.20 -0.36
#